data_AF-A0A7S1XSG7-F1
#
_entry.id   AF-A0A7S1XSG7-F1
#
_cell.length_a   1.000
_cell.length_b   1.000
_cell.length_c   1.000
_cell.angle_alpha   90.00
_cell.angle_beta   90.00
_cell.angle_gamma   90.00
#
_symmetry.space_group_name_H-M   'P 1'
#
loop_
_entity.id
_entity.type
_entity.pdbx_description
1 polymer ?
#
loop_
_entity_poly.entity_id
_entity_poly.type
_entity_poly.pdbx_seq_one_letter_code
_entity_poly.pdbx_strand_id
1 'polypeptide(L)'
;EVTEFRRRELAGDLEEEPMLEENPNRFVLFPIQDNDIWQMYKKAEASFWTAEELDLAHDHKDWNNMSENERHFVSHVLAFFAASDGIVNENLAMNFSNEVQLPEARCFYGFQIAIENIHSEVYSL
;
A
#
# COMPACT_ATOMS: atom_id res chain seq x y z
N GLU A 1 -0.31 18.44 10.68
CA GLU A 1 -1.26 19.17 11.55
C GLU A 1 -2.08 18.13 12.30
N VAL A 2 -2.46 18.36 13.57
CA VAL A 2 -3.18 17.34 14.36
C VAL A 2 -4.63 17.25 13.86
N THR A 3 -5.07 16.04 13.50
CA THR A 3 -6.43 15.79 12.98
C THR A 3 -7.49 16.18 14.00
N GLU A 4 -8.72 16.45 13.53
CA GLU A 4 -9.85 16.76 14.42
C GLU A 4 -10.14 15.60 15.39
N PHE A 5 -10.06 14.36 14.92
CA PHE A 5 -10.23 13.16 15.74
C PHE A 5 -9.19 13.08 16.86
N ARG A 6 -7.90 13.29 16.54
CA ARG A 6 -6.84 13.30 17.56
C ARG A 6 -7.01 14.43 18.57
N ARG A 7 -7.53 15.59 18.16
CA ARG A 7 -7.87 16.68 19.10
C ARG A 7 -9.00 16.29 20.06
N ARG A 8 -10.02 15.60 19.57
CA ARG A 8 -11.15 15.12 20.39
C ARG A 8 -10.74 14.00 21.34
N GLU A 9 -9.89 13.08 20.89
CA GLU A 9 -9.27 12.05 21.74
C GLU A 9 -8.45 12.70 22.87
N LEU A 10 -7.57 13.65 22.55
CA LEU A 10 -6.79 14.40 23.55
C LEU A 10 -7.65 15.24 24.52
N ALA A 11 -8.86 15.64 24.09
CA ALA A 11 -9.84 16.34 24.94
C ALA A 11 -10.65 15.39 25.84
N GLY A 12 -10.53 14.07 25.65
CA GLY A 12 -11.30 13.04 26.35
C GLY A 12 -12.71 12.83 25.79
N ASP A 13 -13.02 13.37 24.60
CA ASP A 13 -14.32 13.21 23.94
C ASP A 13 -14.45 11.87 23.18
N LEU A 14 -13.34 11.16 22.98
CA LEU A 14 -13.25 9.85 22.33
C LEU A 14 -12.43 8.90 23.20
N GLU A 15 -12.72 7.61 23.11
CA GLU A 15 -11.87 6.58 23.73
C GLU A 15 -10.50 6.54 23.02
N GLU A 16 -9.48 6.12 23.77
CA GLU A 16 -8.13 5.95 23.23
C GLU A 16 -8.10 4.83 22.20
N GLU A 17 -7.52 5.10 21.03
CA GLU A 17 -7.42 4.13 19.94
C GLU A 17 -6.15 3.28 20.09
N PRO A 18 -6.27 1.96 20.42
CA PRO A 18 -5.10 1.14 20.77
C PRO A 18 -4.05 1.00 19.66
N MET A 19 -4.45 1.17 18.39
CA MET A 19 -3.54 1.09 17.25
C MET A 19 -2.68 2.35 17.09
N LEU A 20 -3.09 3.47 17.69
CA LEU A 20 -2.48 4.79 17.55
C LEU A 20 -1.70 5.20 18.81
N GLU A 21 -1.80 4.44 19.89
CA GLU A 21 -1.07 4.68 21.14
C GLU A 21 0.44 4.45 20.93
N GLU A 22 1.25 5.47 21.25
CA GLU A 22 2.69 5.37 21.15
C GLU A 22 3.22 4.20 21.99
N ASN A 23 4.00 3.32 21.36
CA ASN A 23 4.61 2.18 22.03
C ASN A 23 6.14 2.30 22.03
N PRO A 24 6.71 3.23 22.84
CA PRO A 24 8.14 3.49 22.85
C PRO A 24 8.96 2.32 23.41
N ASN A 25 8.33 1.26 23.91
CA ASN A 25 9.01 0.12 24.53
C ASN A 25 9.04 -1.12 23.63
N ARG A 26 8.34 -1.12 22.48
CA ARG A 26 8.24 -2.27 21.57
C ARG A 26 9.04 -2.05 20.29
N PHE A 27 10.36 -2.16 20.41
CA PHE A 27 11.30 -2.10 19.27
C PHE A 27 11.50 -3.44 18.57
N VAL A 28 11.02 -4.54 19.17
CA VAL A 28 11.16 -5.89 18.64
C VAL A 28 9.79 -6.42 18.22
N LEU A 29 9.76 -7.13 17.10
CA LEU A 29 8.53 -7.71 16.56
C LEU A 29 7.96 -8.79 17.49
N PHE A 30 8.82 -9.63 18.06
CA PHE A 30 8.40 -10.73 18.93
C PHE A 30 8.34 -10.35 20.41
N PRO A 31 7.40 -10.93 21.17
CA PRO A 31 6.34 -11.84 20.73
C PRO A 31 5.26 -11.12 19.90
N ILE A 32 4.66 -11.84 18.94
CA ILE A 32 3.50 -11.34 18.17
C ILE A 32 2.32 -11.16 19.12
N GLN A 33 1.72 -9.97 19.09
CA GLN A 33 0.58 -9.59 19.92
C GLN A 33 -0.72 -9.63 19.12
N ASP A 34 -0.68 -9.19 17.86
CA ASP A 34 -1.83 -9.25 16.95
C ASP A 34 -1.62 -10.33 15.89
N ASN A 35 -2.22 -11.50 16.10
CA ASN A 35 -2.09 -12.62 15.20
C ASN A 35 -2.85 -12.41 13.89
N ASP A 36 -3.99 -11.72 13.91
CA ASP A 36 -4.84 -11.57 12.73
C ASP A 36 -4.16 -10.64 11.72
N ILE A 37 -3.62 -9.51 12.19
CA ILE A 37 -2.81 -8.59 11.37
C ILE A 37 -1.54 -9.29 10.87
N TRP A 38 -0.86 -10.04 11.73
CA TRP A 38 0.33 -10.78 11.32
C TRP A 38 0.04 -11.81 10.22
N GLN A 39 -1.09 -12.51 10.29
CA GLN A 39 -1.51 -13.42 9.23
C GLN A 39 -1.81 -12.69 7.92
N MET A 40 -2.37 -11.47 7.95
CA MET A 40 -2.52 -10.65 6.74
C MET A 40 -1.17 -10.31 6.12
N TYR A 41 -0.19 -9.93 6.95
CA TYR A 41 1.17 -9.66 6.46
C TYR A 41 1.79 -10.90 5.82
N LYS A 42 1.66 -12.07 6.45
CA LYS A 42 2.17 -13.32 5.87
C LYS A 42 1.48 -13.73 4.59
N LYS A 43 0.18 -13.43 4.43
CA LYS A 43 -0.51 -13.63 3.15
C LYS A 43 0.01 -12.69 2.06
N ALA A 44 0.26 -11.43 2.40
CA ALA A 44 0.83 -10.46 1.46
C ALA A 44 2.25 -10.88 1.05
N GLU A 45 3.10 -11.22 2.02
CA GLU A 45 4.47 -11.70 1.80
C GLU A 45 4.51 -12.95 0.90
N ALA A 46 3.59 -13.90 1.12
CA ALA A 46 3.48 -15.11 0.29
C ALA A 46 3.01 -14.84 -1.15
N SER A 47 2.55 -13.63 -1.44
CA SER A 47 2.07 -13.18 -2.75
C SER A 47 3.06 -12.24 -3.46
N PHE A 48 4.32 -12.21 -3.00
CA PHE A 48 5.37 -11.42 -3.64
C PHE A 48 5.56 -11.80 -5.11
N TRP A 49 5.83 -10.81 -5.95
CA TRP A 49 6.16 -10.95 -7.36
C TRP A 49 7.01 -9.76 -7.82
N THR A 50 7.69 -9.87 -8.96
CA THR A 50 8.45 -8.75 -9.57
C THR A 50 7.96 -8.43 -10.98
N ALA A 51 8.23 -7.21 -11.45
CA ALA A 51 7.80 -6.74 -12.77
C ALA A 51 8.30 -7.64 -13.92
N GLU A 52 9.50 -8.22 -13.77
CA GLU A 52 10.10 -9.13 -14.75
C GLU A 52 9.37 -10.47 -14.91
N GLU A 53 8.47 -10.82 -14.00
CA GLU A 53 7.64 -12.03 -14.13
C GLU A 53 6.55 -11.87 -15.20
N LEU A 54 6.30 -10.64 -15.68
CA LEU A 54 5.35 -10.35 -16.75
C LEU A 54 6.01 -10.48 -18.13
N ASP A 55 5.61 -11.50 -18.90
CA ASP A 55 5.99 -11.62 -20.31
C ASP A 55 5.06 -10.79 -21.20
N LEU A 56 5.53 -9.61 -21.61
CA LEU A 56 4.83 -8.68 -22.50
C LEU A 56 5.23 -8.81 -23.97
N ALA A 57 6.02 -9.83 -24.35
CA ALA A 57 6.60 -9.92 -25.70
C ALA A 57 5.54 -10.02 -26.81
N HIS A 58 4.38 -10.58 -26.50
CA HIS A 58 3.31 -10.81 -27.47
C HIS A 58 2.28 -9.66 -27.50
N ASP A 59 2.15 -8.92 -26.41
CA ASP A 59 1.16 -7.85 -26.22
C ASP A 59 1.29 -6.73 -27.24
N HIS A 60 2.51 -6.42 -27.69
CA HIS A 60 2.72 -5.40 -28.72
C HIS A 60 2.01 -5.76 -30.03
N LYS A 61 1.93 -7.05 -30.38
CA LYS A 61 1.19 -7.49 -31.57
C LYS A 61 -0.31 -7.26 -31.41
N ASP A 62 -0.86 -7.62 -30.26
CA ASP A 62 -2.29 -7.49 -29.99
C ASP A 62 -2.70 -6.03 -29.86
N TRP A 63 -1.87 -5.19 -29.24
CA TRP A 63 -2.03 -3.73 -29.20
C TRP A 63 -2.21 -3.10 -30.59
N ASN A 64 -1.40 -3.54 -31.55
CA ASN A 64 -1.49 -3.05 -32.93
C ASN A 64 -2.75 -3.53 -33.67
N ASN A 65 -3.34 -4.65 -33.24
CA ASN A 65 -4.56 -5.21 -33.81
C ASN A 65 -5.84 -4.61 -33.20
N MET A 66 -5.75 -3.89 -32.08
CA MET A 66 -6.88 -3.19 -31.47
C MET A 66 -7.38 -2.03 -32.34
N SER A 67 -8.64 -1.66 -32.15
CA SER A 67 -9.20 -0.42 -32.69
C SER A 67 -8.61 0.80 -31.98
N GLU A 68 -8.75 1.97 -32.60
CA GLU A 68 -8.33 3.24 -32.01
C GLU A 68 -9.06 3.53 -30.68
N ASN A 69 -10.34 3.19 -30.59
CA ASN A 69 -11.14 3.39 -29.38
C ASN A 69 -10.67 2.48 -28.23
N GLU A 70 -10.34 1.23 -28.52
CA GLU A 70 -9.83 0.29 -27.51
C GLU A 70 -8.46 0.73 -26.99
N ARG A 71 -7.54 1.14 -27.89
CA ARG A 71 -6.24 1.68 -27.48
C ARG A 71 -6.41 2.96 -26.65
N HIS A 72 -7.27 3.88 -27.10
CA HIS A 72 -7.55 5.11 -26.37
C HIS A 72 -8.04 4.80 -24.95
N PHE A 73 -8.99 3.88 -24.81
CA PHE A 73 -9.50 3.45 -23.51
C PHE A 73 -8.40 2.86 -22.62
N VAL A 74 -7.66 1.86 -23.10
CA VAL A 74 -6.62 1.20 -22.31
C VAL A 74 -5.49 2.17 -21.93
N SER A 75 -5.04 3.03 -22.84
CA SER A 75 -4.02 4.05 -22.52
C SER A 75 -4.47 4.99 -21.39
N HIS A 76 -5.74 5.40 -21.35
CA HIS A 76 -6.23 6.28 -20.29
C HIS A 76 -6.36 5.55 -18.96
N VAL A 77 -6.76 4.27 -18.98
CA VAL A 77 -6.79 3.43 -17.78
C VAL A 77 -5.38 3.24 -17.22
N LEU A 78 -4.40 2.92 -18.06
CA LEU A 78 -3.00 2.78 -17.62
C LEU A 78 -2.44 4.10 -17.08
N ALA A 79 -2.72 5.22 -17.75
CA ALA A 79 -2.28 6.54 -17.30
C ALA A 79 -2.88 6.94 -15.93
N PHE A 80 -4.14 6.56 -15.68
CA PHE A 80 -4.77 6.75 -14.36
C PHE A 80 -4.05 5.93 -13.28
N PHE A 81 -3.77 4.65 -13.55
CA PHE A 81 -3.12 3.78 -12.57
C PHE A 81 -1.67 4.18 -12.27
N ALA A 82 -0.89 4.53 -13.31
CA ALA A 82 0.49 4.99 -13.15
C ALA A 82 0.60 6.23 -12.23
N ALA A 83 -0.42 7.09 -12.21
CA ALA A 83 -0.47 8.24 -11.31
C ALA A 83 -1.05 7.91 -9.93
N SER A 84 -2.05 7.01 -9.85
CA SER A 84 -2.74 6.70 -8.59
C SER A 84 -1.85 6.02 -7.58
N ASP A 85 -0.97 5.11 -8.00
CA ASP A 85 -0.13 4.34 -7.09
C ASP A 85 0.85 5.24 -6.33
N GLY A 86 1.37 6.28 -6.99
CA GLY A 86 2.20 7.29 -6.32
C GLY A 86 1.46 8.03 -5.19
N ILE A 87 0.19 8.38 -5.41
CA ILE A 87 -0.66 9.04 -4.40
C ILE A 87 -0.93 8.10 -3.22
N VAL A 88 -1.26 6.84 -3.49
CA VAL A 88 -1.50 5.82 -2.46
C VAL A 88 -0.23 5.62 -1.63
N ASN A 89 0.92 5.49 -2.30
CA ASN A 89 2.19 5.24 -1.65
C ASN A 89 2.63 6.42 -0.75
N GLU A 90 2.42 7.66 -1.20
CA GLU A 90 2.68 8.85 -0.37
C GLU A 90 1.81 8.85 0.90
N ASN A 91 0.53 8.49 0.80
CA ASN A 91 -0.33 8.39 1.98
C ASN A 91 0.10 7.25 2.92
N LEU A 92 0.48 6.09 2.38
CA LEU A 92 0.96 4.97 3.21
C LEU A 92 2.23 5.34 3.97
N ALA A 93 3.21 5.93 3.29
CA ALA A 93 4.52 6.26 3.87
C ALA A 93 4.49 7.47 4.82
N MET A 94 3.72 8.51 4.48
CA MET A 94 3.70 9.76 5.25
C MET A 94 2.65 9.74 6.37
N ASN A 95 1.56 9.00 6.20
CA ASN A 95 0.46 8.98 7.17
C ASN A 95 0.34 7.62 7.84
N PHE A 96 -0.20 6.60 7.15
CA PHE A 96 -0.64 5.36 7.83
C PHE A 96 0.48 4.60 8.53
N SER A 97 1.66 4.45 7.91
CA SER A 97 2.80 3.77 8.54
C SER A 97 3.37 4.55 9.73
N ASN A 98 3.19 5.87 9.75
CA ASN A 98 3.65 6.74 10.83
C ASN A 98 2.65 6.77 12.00
N GLU A 99 1.35 6.85 11.70
CA GLU A 99 0.28 6.95 12.70
C GLU A 99 0.05 5.62 13.43
N VAL A 100 0.01 4.50 12.72
CA VAL A 100 -0.21 3.19 13.32
C VAL A 100 1.05 2.74 14.04
N GLN A 101 0.92 2.37 15.31
CA GLN A 101 2.03 2.03 16.21
C GLN A 101 2.28 0.52 16.33
N LEU A 102 1.33 -0.32 15.90
CA LEU A 102 1.48 -1.79 15.93
C LEU A 102 2.59 -2.26 14.97
N PRO A 103 3.65 -2.93 15.46
CA PRO A 103 4.72 -3.48 14.62
C PRO A 103 4.20 -4.40 13.51
N GLU A 104 3.22 -5.26 13.79
CA GLU A 104 2.63 -6.18 12.81
C GLU A 104 1.96 -5.44 11.65
N ALA A 105 1.24 -4.36 11.95
CA ALA A 105 0.61 -3.52 10.93
C ALA A 105 1.65 -2.72 10.14
N ARG A 106 2.71 -2.23 10.79
CA ARG A 106 3.84 -1.59 10.11
C ARG A 106 4.57 -2.54 9.16
N CYS A 107 4.72 -3.82 9.52
CA CYS A 107 5.23 -4.84 8.61
C CYS A 107 4.31 -4.99 7.38
N PHE A 108 2.99 -5.03 7.58
CA PHE A 108 2.03 -5.06 6.47
C PHE A 108 2.16 -3.84 5.56
N TYR A 109 2.11 -2.62 6.10
CA TYR A 109 2.20 -1.40 5.31
C TYR A 109 3.55 -1.24 4.61
N GLY A 110 4.66 -1.62 5.26
CA GLY A 110 5.98 -1.62 4.61
C GLY A 110 6.02 -2.54 3.40
N PHE A 111 5.37 -3.71 3.48
CA PHE A 111 5.26 -4.62 2.36
C PHE A 111 4.31 -4.09 1.28
N GLN A 112 3.19 -3.49 1.66
CA GLN A 112 2.27 -2.84 0.72
C GLN A 112 2.99 -1.74 -0.07
N ILE A 113 3.74 -0.85 0.58
CA ILE A 113 4.56 0.19 -0.07
C ILE A 113 5.52 -0.41 -1.09
N ALA A 114 6.18 -1.52 -0.76
CA ALA A 114 7.08 -2.21 -1.69
C ALA A 114 6.34 -2.74 -2.93
N ILE A 115 5.15 -3.32 -2.74
CA ILE A 115 4.32 -3.81 -3.84
C ILE A 115 3.73 -2.66 -4.68
N GLU A 116 3.31 -1.54 -4.10
CA GLU A 116 2.84 -0.37 -4.86
C GLU A 116 3.96 0.25 -5.72
N ASN A 117 5.23 0.14 -5.30
CA ASN A 117 6.36 0.51 -6.16
C ASN A 117 6.49 -0.42 -7.38
N ILE A 118 6.28 -1.72 -7.20
CA ILE A 118 6.28 -2.71 -8.29
C ILE A 118 5.09 -2.47 -9.23
N HIS A 119 3.90 -2.15 -8.69
CA HIS A 119 2.75 -1.75 -9.50
C HIS A 119 3.07 -0.53 -10.36
N SER A 120 3.65 0.50 -9.76
CA SER A 120 4.05 1.74 -10.43
C SER A 120 5.07 1.47 -11.57
N GLU A 121 6.03 0.58 -11.33
CA GLU A 121 6.97 0.12 -12.36
C GLU A 121 6.23 -0.55 -13.52
N VAL A 122 5.35 -1.51 -13.23
CA VAL A 122 4.61 -2.26 -14.26
C VAL A 122 3.71 -1.39 -15.12
N TYR A 123 3.00 -0.43 -14.54
CA TYR A 123 2.18 0.50 -15.33
C TYR A 123 3.01 1.44 -16.20
N SER A 124 4.31 1.58 -15.92
CA SER A 124 5.22 2.45 -16.66
C SER A 124 6.03 1.72 -17.76
N LEU A 125 6.05 0.38 -17.76
CA LEU A 125 6.73 -0.46 -18.76
C LEU A 125 6.04 -0.43 -20.12
#